data_AF-A0A9X6NVD8-F1
#
_entry.id   AF-A0A9X6NVD8-F1
#
_cell.length_a   1.000
_cell.length_b   1.000
_cell.length_c   1.000
_cell.angle_alpha   90.00
_cell.angle_beta   90.00
_cell.angle_gamma   90.00
#
_symmetry.space_group_name_H-M   'P 1'
#
loop_
_entity.id
_entity.type
_entity.pdbx_description
1 polymer ?
#
loop_
_entity_poly.entity_id
_entity_poly.type
_entity_poly.pdbx_seq_one_letter_code
_entity_poly.pdbx_strand_id
1 'polypeptide(L)'
;MEKRGKVWLAVSGLVATKDGRWLFVKKKYSGLKGKWSLPAGFVNEGETVDEAVKREVLEETGIVAHMKGIIGVRSGVIRNEISDNMIIFLLEPEGENIIVQEKELSEVAFLHPDKIAGDPNTSVLIKYLLEGRSELHLEVDKTLNPGEPFGYTAYHVFTAHAKEREKE
;
A
#
# COMPACT_ATOMS: atom_id res chain seq x y z
N MET A 1 -14.11 17.64 -12.47
CA MET A 1 -13.00 17.00 -11.74
C MET A 1 -13.01 17.62 -10.35
N GLU A 2 -13.64 16.95 -9.38
CA GLU A 2 -13.73 17.48 -8.02
C GLU A 2 -12.33 17.68 -7.45
N LYS A 3 -12.07 18.88 -6.92
CA LYS A 3 -10.81 19.17 -6.25
C LYS A 3 -10.80 18.37 -4.96
N ARG A 4 -9.90 17.38 -4.86
CA ARG A 4 -9.61 16.66 -3.63
C ARG A 4 -9.41 17.66 -2.49
N GLY A 5 -10.02 17.40 -1.33
CA GLY A 5 -9.92 18.27 -0.15
C GLY A 5 -8.48 18.44 0.36
N LYS A 6 -8.30 19.16 1.47
CA LYS A 6 -6.99 19.37 2.09
C LYS A 6 -6.53 18.22 3.01
N VAL A 7 -7.32 17.17 3.13
CA VAL A 7 -6.97 15.96 3.89
C VAL A 7 -6.94 14.79 2.92
N TRP A 8 -5.78 14.21 2.75
CA TRP A 8 -5.54 13.11 1.82
C TRP A 8 -5.34 11.82 2.59
N LEU A 9 -6.00 10.77 2.10
CA LEU A 9 -5.81 9.40 2.51
C LEU A 9 -5.33 8.59 1.30
N ALA A 10 -4.13 8.04 1.44
CA ALA A 10 -3.48 7.21 0.44
C ALA A 10 -3.14 5.84 1.03
N VAL A 11 -2.77 4.93 0.13
CA VAL A 11 -2.35 3.58 0.47
C VAL A 11 -1.11 3.22 -0.33
N SER A 12 -0.26 2.36 0.22
CA SER A 12 0.89 1.80 -0.46
C SER A 12 1.02 0.32 -0.16
N GLY A 13 1.32 -0.48 -1.19
CA GLY A 13 1.45 -1.93 -1.08
C GLY A 13 2.90 -2.38 -1.18
N LEU A 14 3.45 -2.91 -0.08
CA LEU A 14 4.65 -3.74 -0.13
C LEU A 14 4.22 -5.16 -0.49
N VAL A 15 4.39 -5.54 -1.75
CA VAL A 15 4.11 -6.90 -2.22
C VAL A 15 5.40 -7.71 -2.15
N ALA A 16 5.47 -8.69 -1.24
CA ALA A 16 6.64 -9.53 -1.02
C ALA A 16 6.41 -10.96 -1.49
N THR A 17 7.31 -11.48 -2.31
CA THR A 17 7.33 -12.89 -2.70
C THR A 17 7.93 -13.76 -1.59
N LYS A 18 7.67 -15.07 -1.64
CA LYS A 18 8.19 -16.04 -0.66
C LYS A 18 9.72 -16.14 -0.67
N ASP A 19 10.36 -15.85 -1.79
CA ASP A 19 11.82 -15.81 -1.95
C ASP A 19 12.42 -14.43 -1.60
N GLY A 20 11.64 -13.53 -1.01
CA GLY A 20 12.15 -12.28 -0.42
C GLY A 20 12.33 -11.11 -1.38
N ARG A 21 11.88 -11.23 -2.64
CA ARG A 21 11.82 -10.10 -3.59
C ARG A 21 10.58 -9.26 -3.33
N TRP A 22 10.67 -7.95 -3.60
CA TRP A 22 9.54 -7.03 -3.49
C TRP A 22 9.17 -6.46 -4.85
N LEU A 23 7.88 -6.18 -5.04
CA LEU A 23 7.39 -5.46 -6.20
C LEU A 23 7.71 -3.96 -6.06
N PHE A 24 8.51 -3.45 -6.98
CA PHE A 24 8.81 -2.02 -7.07
C PHE A 24 8.26 -1.44 -8.36
N VAL A 25 7.87 -0.17 -8.30
CA VAL A 25 7.42 0.62 -9.42
C VAL A 25 8.29 1.86 -9.58
N LYS A 26 8.44 2.34 -10.80
CA LYS A 26 9.17 3.58 -11.12
C LYS A 26 8.25 4.55 -11.83
N LYS A 27 7.96 5.69 -11.21
CA LYS A 27 6.95 6.63 -11.72
C LYS A 27 7.51 7.49 -12.87
N LYS A 28 6.70 7.70 -13.93
CA LYS A 28 7.00 8.60 -15.07
C LYS A 28 6.76 10.08 -14.74
N TYR A 29 5.79 10.34 -13.88
CA TYR A 29 5.37 11.66 -13.43
C TYR A 29 5.37 11.73 -11.90
N SER A 30 5.04 12.89 -11.31
CA SER A 30 5.09 13.20 -9.86
C SER A 30 6.47 13.56 -9.28
N GLY A 31 6.50 13.94 -7.99
CA GLY A 31 7.73 14.23 -7.23
C GLY A 31 8.68 13.03 -7.05
N LEU A 32 8.23 11.82 -7.43
CA LEU A 32 9.03 10.60 -7.45
C LEU A 32 9.45 10.18 -8.88
N LYS A 33 9.36 11.09 -9.86
CA LYS A 33 9.76 10.80 -11.24
C LYS A 33 11.16 10.17 -11.31
N GLY A 34 11.26 9.00 -11.93
CA GLY A 34 12.50 8.24 -12.08
C GLY A 34 12.99 7.53 -10.83
N LYS A 35 12.24 7.59 -9.72
CA LYS A 35 12.58 6.90 -8.47
C LYS A 35 11.81 5.60 -8.30
N TRP A 36 12.47 4.60 -7.75
CA TRP A 36 11.84 3.38 -7.25
C TRP A 36 10.97 3.70 -6.02
N SER A 37 9.75 3.21 -6.07
CA SER A 37 8.76 3.28 -4.99
C SER A 37 7.96 1.98 -4.93
N LEU A 38 7.05 1.91 -3.97
CA LEU A 38 6.05 0.85 -3.90
C LEU A 38 4.83 1.28 -4.71
N PRO A 39 4.03 0.32 -5.22
CA PRO A 39 2.70 0.64 -5.74
C PRO A 39 1.91 1.46 -4.73
N ALA A 40 1.33 2.56 -5.18
CA ALA A 40 0.66 3.50 -4.29
C ALA A 40 -0.24 4.47 -5.04
N GLY A 41 -1.41 4.68 -4.46
CA GLY A 41 -2.34 5.69 -4.90
C GLY A 41 -3.30 6.08 -3.78
N PHE A 42 -4.37 6.75 -4.15
CA PHE A 42 -5.29 7.31 -3.17
C PHE A 42 -6.53 6.45 -3.00
N VAL A 43 -7.14 6.54 -1.82
CA VAL A 43 -8.45 5.94 -1.58
C VAL A 43 -9.52 6.73 -2.35
N ASN A 44 -10.35 6.01 -3.08
CA ASN A 44 -11.51 6.52 -3.80
C ASN A 44 -12.75 6.52 -2.90
N GLU A 45 -13.79 7.22 -3.34
CA GLU A 45 -15.07 7.20 -2.66
C GLU A 45 -15.71 5.80 -2.77
N GLY A 46 -16.26 5.31 -1.65
CA GLY A 46 -16.99 4.05 -1.61
C GLY A 46 -16.15 2.79 -1.47
N GLU A 47 -14.83 2.88 -1.31
CA GLU A 47 -13.96 1.72 -1.05
C GLU A 47 -13.28 1.80 0.33
N THR A 48 -12.93 0.64 0.89
CA THR A 48 -12.09 0.55 2.09
C THR A 48 -10.61 0.73 1.74
N VAL A 49 -9.78 1.01 2.74
CA VAL A 49 -8.32 1.15 2.56
C VAL A 49 -7.64 -0.13 2.05
N ASP A 50 -8.16 -1.31 2.41
CA ASP A 50 -7.64 -2.59 1.89
C ASP A 50 -8.11 -2.93 0.48
N GLU A 51 -9.28 -2.44 0.07
CA GLU A 51 -9.74 -2.51 -1.31
C GLU A 51 -8.89 -1.59 -2.20
N ALA A 52 -8.68 -0.35 -1.75
CA ALA A 52 -7.87 0.64 -2.44
C ALA A 52 -6.47 0.10 -2.75
N VAL A 53 -5.76 -0.50 -1.77
CA VAL A 53 -4.40 -0.97 -2.02
C VAL A 53 -4.34 -2.13 -3.00
N LYS A 54 -5.33 -3.04 -2.97
CA LYS A 54 -5.42 -4.13 -3.93
C LYS A 54 -5.71 -3.62 -5.35
N ARG A 55 -6.62 -2.65 -5.47
CA ARG A 55 -6.93 -1.97 -6.73
C ARG A 55 -5.69 -1.28 -7.30
N GLU A 56 -5.01 -0.47 -6.51
CA GLU A 56 -3.81 0.27 -6.95
C GLU A 56 -2.68 -0.68 -7.40
N VAL A 57 -2.40 -1.75 -6.64
CA VAL A 57 -1.42 -2.77 -7.04
C VAL A 57 -1.82 -3.40 -8.38
N LEU A 58 -3.08 -3.81 -8.54
CA LEU A 58 -3.56 -4.43 -9.76
C LEU A 58 -3.52 -3.47 -10.96
N GLU A 59 -3.98 -2.24 -10.79
CA GLU A 59 -4.06 -1.23 -11.85
C GLU A 59 -2.67 -0.79 -12.32
N GLU A 60 -1.72 -0.57 -11.41
CA GLU A 60 -0.37 -0.12 -11.74
C GLU A 60 0.50 -1.25 -12.33
N THR A 61 0.32 -2.49 -11.87
CA THR A 61 1.29 -3.59 -12.10
C THR A 61 0.73 -4.87 -12.70
N GLY A 62 -0.59 -5.03 -12.78
CA GLY A 62 -1.25 -6.26 -13.19
C GLY A 62 -1.20 -7.38 -12.15
N ILE A 63 -0.58 -7.16 -10.99
CA ILE A 63 -0.40 -8.19 -9.96
C ILE A 63 -1.63 -8.28 -9.07
N VAL A 64 -2.20 -9.48 -8.99
CA VAL A 64 -3.17 -9.84 -7.95
C VAL A 64 -2.41 -10.21 -6.68
N ALA A 65 -2.79 -9.62 -5.55
CA ALA A 65 -2.11 -9.84 -4.27
C ALA A 65 -3.09 -10.00 -3.11
N HIS A 66 -2.72 -10.86 -2.17
CA HIS A 66 -3.49 -11.14 -0.97
C HIS A 66 -2.98 -10.31 0.21
N MET A 67 -3.93 -9.74 0.95
CA MET A 67 -3.64 -8.93 2.13
C MET A 67 -2.99 -9.78 3.22
N LYS A 68 -1.89 -9.31 3.78
CA LYS A 68 -1.32 -9.88 5.00
C LYS A 68 -1.61 -8.98 6.20
N GLY A 69 -1.52 -7.66 6.03
CA GLY A 69 -1.86 -6.71 7.09
C GLY A 69 -1.28 -5.32 6.86
N ILE A 70 -1.42 -4.45 7.86
CA ILE A 70 -0.77 -3.13 7.90
C ILE A 70 0.59 -3.27 8.59
N ILE A 71 1.60 -2.63 7.99
CA ILE A 71 2.98 -2.59 8.51
C ILE A 71 3.44 -1.18 8.90
N GLY A 72 2.63 -0.16 8.62
CA GLY A 72 2.92 1.20 9.04
C GLY A 72 1.91 2.23 8.58
N VAL A 73 2.07 3.43 9.13
CA VAL A 73 1.34 4.62 8.73
C VAL A 73 2.36 5.74 8.56
N ARG A 74 2.26 6.46 7.45
CA ARG A 74 2.98 7.71 7.22
C ARG A 74 2.00 8.86 7.33
N SER A 75 2.36 9.89 8.09
CA SER A 75 1.62 11.15 8.14
C SER A 75 2.57 12.32 7.91
N GLY A 76 2.14 13.29 7.13
CA GLY A 76 2.91 14.48 6.81
C GLY A 76 2.03 15.68 6.50
N VAL A 77 2.65 16.86 6.44
CA VAL A 77 1.97 18.11 6.09
C VAL A 77 2.71 18.78 4.94
N ILE A 78 2.01 19.01 3.83
CA ILE A 78 2.56 19.69 2.66
C ILE A 78 2.23 21.18 2.77
N ARG A 79 3.29 22.01 2.80
CA ARG A 79 3.20 23.48 2.79
C ARG A 79 2.29 24.08 3.88
N ASN A 80 2.18 23.43 5.04
CA ASN A 80 1.26 23.81 6.13
C ASN A 80 -0.23 23.85 5.73
N GLU A 81 -0.61 23.21 4.63
CA GLU A 81 -1.97 23.30 4.08
C GLU A 81 -2.64 21.95 3.88
N ILE A 82 -1.89 20.93 3.48
CA ILE A 82 -2.45 19.63 3.10
C ILE A 82 -1.95 18.58 4.08
N SER A 83 -2.87 17.91 4.77
CA SER A 83 -2.59 16.71 5.56
C SER A 83 -2.49 15.51 4.62
N ASP A 84 -1.30 14.94 4.53
CA ASP A 84 -0.97 13.84 3.61
C ASP A 84 -0.70 12.57 4.42
N ASN A 85 -1.70 11.67 4.45
CA ASN A 85 -1.68 10.46 5.25
C ASN A 85 -1.68 9.23 4.34
N MET A 86 -0.91 8.21 4.71
CA MET A 86 -0.78 6.98 3.95
C MET A 86 -0.70 5.76 4.86
N ILE A 87 -1.48 4.74 4.54
CA ILE A 87 -1.39 3.42 5.18
C ILE A 87 -0.52 2.51 4.32
N ILE A 88 0.40 1.77 4.96
CA ILE A 88 1.33 0.88 4.28
C ILE A 88 0.93 -0.56 4.58
N PHE A 89 0.60 -1.31 3.55
CA PHE A 89 0.18 -2.69 3.63
C PHE A 89 1.28 -3.65 3.21
N LEU A 90 1.31 -4.82 3.85
CA LEU A 90 2.04 -5.99 3.39
C LEU A 90 1.08 -6.90 2.63
N LEU A 91 1.47 -7.29 1.43
CA LEU A 91 0.74 -8.22 0.57
C LEU A 91 1.65 -9.35 0.09
N GLU A 92 1.02 -10.46 -0.26
CA GLU A 92 1.67 -11.62 -0.90
C GLU A 92 1.08 -11.78 -2.31
N PRO A 93 1.89 -11.84 -3.38
CA PRO A 93 1.38 -11.97 -4.74
C PRO A 93 0.81 -13.37 -5.00
N GLU A 94 -0.28 -13.45 -5.76
CA GLU A 94 -0.81 -14.71 -6.28
C GLU A 94 0.07 -15.26 -7.42
N GLY A 95 0.69 -14.36 -8.18
CA GLY A 95 1.64 -14.68 -9.25
C GLY A 95 2.51 -13.47 -9.61
N GLU A 96 3.45 -13.64 -10.54
CA GLU A 96 4.47 -12.63 -10.88
C GLU A 96 4.33 -12.09 -12.32
N ASN A 97 3.18 -12.30 -12.98
CA ASN A 97 2.95 -11.82 -14.34
C ASN A 97 2.64 -10.32 -14.35
N ILE A 98 3.65 -9.51 -14.66
CA ILE A 98 3.56 -8.04 -14.63
C ILE A 98 2.91 -7.51 -15.91
N ILE A 99 1.93 -6.61 -15.74
CA ILE A 99 1.35 -5.78 -16.80
C ILE A 99 1.50 -4.33 -16.38
N VAL A 100 2.38 -3.59 -17.04
CA VAL A 100 2.71 -2.22 -16.64
C VAL A 100 1.65 -1.24 -17.10
N GLN A 101 1.19 -0.39 -16.19
CA GLN A 101 0.39 0.78 -16.56
C GLN A 101 1.29 1.88 -17.15
N GLU A 102 1.52 1.81 -18.45
CA GLU A 102 2.51 2.66 -19.13
C GLU A 102 2.19 4.16 -19.06
N LYS A 103 0.96 4.56 -18.75
CA LYS A 103 0.62 5.98 -18.58
C LYS A 103 1.30 6.59 -17.35
N GLU A 104 1.48 5.81 -16.29
CA GLU A 104 1.98 6.33 -15.01
C GLU A 104 3.38 5.82 -14.67
N LEU A 105 3.75 4.64 -15.15
CA LEU A 105 4.96 3.95 -14.76
C LEU A 105 5.91 3.71 -15.94
N SER A 106 7.21 3.81 -15.67
CA SER A 106 8.29 3.50 -16.61
C SER A 106 8.83 2.11 -16.43
N GLU A 107 8.69 1.56 -15.23
CA GLU A 107 9.27 0.28 -14.88
C GLU A 107 8.50 -0.34 -13.71
N VAL A 108 8.33 -1.65 -13.75
CA VAL A 108 7.77 -2.47 -12.67
C VAL A 108 8.60 -3.74 -12.62
N ALA A 109 9.08 -4.11 -11.44
CA ALA A 109 9.92 -5.29 -11.29
C ALA A 109 9.86 -5.87 -9.88
N PHE A 110 9.93 -7.20 -9.79
CA PHE A 110 10.28 -7.89 -8.56
C PHE A 110 11.80 -7.87 -8.37
N LEU A 111 12.28 -7.14 -7.36
CA LEU A 111 13.71 -6.99 -7.09
C LEU A 111 14.02 -7.38 -5.65
N HIS A 112 15.22 -7.91 -5.43
CA HIS A 112 15.68 -8.13 -4.07
C HIS A 112 15.91 -6.78 -3.38
N PRO A 113 15.43 -6.59 -2.13
CA PRO A 113 15.64 -5.39 -1.32
C PRO A 113 17.06 -4.82 -1.37
N ASP A 114 18.08 -5.68 -1.29
CA ASP A 114 19.50 -5.28 -1.31
C ASP A 114 19.93 -4.57 -2.60
N LYS A 115 19.32 -4.93 -3.74
CA LYS A 115 19.62 -4.26 -5.02
C LYS A 115 19.09 -2.83 -5.06
N ILE A 116 18.05 -2.55 -4.27
CA ILE A 116 17.38 -1.25 -4.19
C ILE A 116 17.98 -0.36 -3.09
N ALA A 117 18.50 -0.96 -2.01
CA ALA A 117 19.10 -0.25 -0.87
C ALA A 117 20.21 0.72 -1.30
N GLY A 118 21.06 0.32 -2.25
CA GLY A 118 22.17 1.11 -2.76
C GLY A 118 21.82 2.08 -3.90
N ASP A 119 20.61 2.03 -4.47
CA ASP A 119 20.24 2.88 -5.61
C ASP A 119 19.93 4.32 -5.12
N PRO A 120 20.63 5.36 -5.62
CA PRO A 120 20.35 6.75 -5.27
C PRO A 120 18.93 7.19 -5.69
N ASN A 121 18.31 6.48 -6.63
CA ASN A 121 16.96 6.71 -7.11
C ASN A 121 15.89 5.94 -6.30
N THR A 122 16.19 5.49 -5.08
CA THR A 122 15.19 4.87 -4.21
C THR A 122 14.48 5.90 -3.34
N SER A 123 13.15 5.80 -3.22
CA SER A 123 12.36 6.67 -2.33
C SER A 123 12.78 6.52 -0.86
N VAL A 124 12.68 7.61 -0.09
CA VAL A 124 13.05 7.63 1.34
C VAL A 124 12.25 6.61 2.15
N LEU A 125 10.97 6.42 1.81
CA LEU A 125 10.11 5.44 2.48
C LEU A 125 10.65 4.02 2.34
N ILE A 126 11.10 3.63 1.14
CA ILE A 126 11.71 2.30 0.95
C ILE A 126 12.96 2.16 1.81
N LYS A 127 13.86 3.15 1.80
CA LYS A 127 15.08 3.10 2.62
C LYS A 127 14.76 2.88 4.10
N TYR A 128 13.77 3.61 4.62
CA TYR A 128 13.28 3.42 5.98
C TYR A 128 12.76 2.00 6.23
N LEU A 129 11.92 1.47 5.33
CA LEU A 129 11.39 0.09 5.43
C LEU A 129 12.49 -0.99 5.34
N LEU A 130 13.60 -0.69 4.67
CA LEU A 130 14.77 -1.57 4.57
C LEU A 130 15.64 -1.55 5.84
N GLU A 131 15.80 -0.37 6.45
CA GLU A 131 16.63 -0.17 7.65
C GLU A 131 16.01 -0.76 8.92
N GLY A 132 14.68 -0.90 8.96
CA GLY A 132 13.99 -1.55 10.05
C GLY A 132 12.68 -2.14 9.58
N ARG A 133 12.57 -3.47 9.57
CA ARG A 133 11.25 -4.11 9.55
C ARG A 133 10.63 -3.87 10.91
N SER A 134 9.61 -3.02 10.98
CA SER A 134 8.73 -3.00 12.14
C SER A 134 8.10 -4.40 12.25
N GLU A 135 8.21 -5.03 13.42
CA GLU A 135 7.45 -6.26 13.74
C GLU A 135 5.95 -5.98 13.85
N LEU A 136 5.52 -4.73 13.71
CA LEU A 136 4.12 -4.36 13.69
C LEU A 136 3.43 -4.98 12.47
N HIS A 137 2.60 -5.98 12.75
CA HIS A 137 1.73 -6.63 11.79
C HIS A 137 0.31 -6.55 12.32
N LEU A 138 -0.50 -5.62 11.78
CA LEU A 138 -1.91 -5.55 12.10
C LEU A 138 -2.70 -6.35 11.08
N GLU A 139 -3.31 -7.42 11.53
CA GLU A 139 -4.13 -8.28 10.70
C GLU A 139 -5.55 -7.72 10.58
N VAL A 140 -6.22 -8.08 9.49
CA VAL A 140 -7.57 -7.61 9.21
C VAL A 140 -8.59 -8.58 9.79
N ASP A 141 -9.47 -8.07 10.64
CA ASP A 141 -10.68 -8.73 11.09
C ASP A 141 -11.86 -8.20 10.28
N LYS A 142 -12.50 -9.10 9.53
CA LYS A 142 -13.69 -8.80 8.71
C LYS A 142 -14.99 -9.36 9.30
N THR A 143 -14.90 -10.00 10.46
CA THR A 143 -16.05 -10.64 11.12
C THR A 143 -16.89 -9.64 11.91
N LEU A 144 -16.26 -8.54 12.34
CA LEU A 144 -16.94 -7.51 13.11
C LEU A 144 -17.91 -6.72 12.23
N ASN A 145 -19.15 -6.62 12.69
CA ASN A 145 -20.17 -5.76 12.10
C ASN A 145 -20.81 -4.91 13.21
N PRO A 146 -20.68 -3.56 13.17
CA PRO A 146 -21.21 -2.68 14.21
C PRO A 146 -22.74 -2.51 14.16
N GLY A 147 -23.42 -3.17 13.21
CA GLY A 147 -24.88 -3.17 13.09
C GLY A 147 -25.45 -1.92 12.39
N GLU A 148 -26.75 -1.70 12.57
CA GLU A 148 -27.54 -0.83 11.70
C GLU A 148 -27.44 0.69 11.87
N PRO A 149 -26.89 1.34 12.91
CA PRO A 149 -27.01 2.80 13.00
C PRO A 149 -26.28 3.55 11.88
N PHE A 150 -25.34 2.90 11.20
CA PHE A 150 -24.46 3.54 10.20
C PHE A 150 -24.56 2.94 8.79
N GLY A 151 -25.23 1.80 8.61
CA GLY A 151 -25.41 1.16 7.30
C GLY A 151 -24.11 0.79 6.57
N TYR A 152 -23.09 0.32 7.30
CA TYR A 152 -21.81 -0.09 6.70
C TYR A 152 -22.01 -1.22 5.68
N THR A 153 -21.53 -1.04 4.46
CA THR A 153 -21.45 -2.08 3.43
C THR A 153 -20.20 -2.95 3.57
N ALA A 154 -19.14 -2.39 4.15
CA ALA A 154 -17.93 -3.08 4.55
C ALA A 154 -17.43 -2.47 5.88
N TYR A 155 -16.97 -3.33 6.79
CA TYR A 155 -16.39 -2.93 8.07
C TYR A 155 -15.22 -3.84 8.40
N HIS A 156 -14.01 -3.30 8.35
CA HIS A 156 -12.78 -4.04 8.59
C HIS A 156 -11.99 -3.37 9.72
N VAL A 157 -11.54 -4.17 10.69
CA VAL A 157 -10.70 -3.69 11.79
C VAL A 157 -9.30 -4.26 11.66
N PHE A 158 -8.30 -3.40 11.66
CA PHE A 158 -6.90 -3.81 11.67
C PHE A 158 -6.37 -3.80 13.10
N THR A 159 -5.94 -4.95 13.61
CA THR A 159 -5.47 -5.06 14.99
C THR A 159 -4.44 -6.17 15.16
N ALA A 160 -3.63 -6.07 16.21
CA ALA A 160 -2.70 -7.12 16.60
C ALA A 160 -3.42 -8.39 17.10
N HIS A 161 -4.69 -8.27 17.54
CA HIS A 161 -5.47 -9.36 18.15
C HIS A 161 -6.45 -10.05 17.19
N ALA A 162 -6.37 -9.82 15.87
CA ALA A 162 -7.37 -10.35 14.94
C ALA A 162 -7.42 -11.89 14.97
N LYS A 163 -6.26 -12.56 15.06
CA LYS A 163 -6.14 -14.03 15.16
C LYS A 163 -6.82 -14.66 16.36
N GLU A 164 -6.94 -13.92 17.46
CA GLU A 164 -7.51 -14.45 18.70
C GLU A 164 -9.03 -14.56 18.63
N ARG A 165 -9.67 -13.88 17.67
CA ARG A 165 -11.14 -13.84 17.51
C ARG A 165 -11.71 -14.82 16.48
N GLU A 166 -10.90 -15.47 15.65
CA GLU A 166 -11.38 -16.43 14.64
C GLU A 166 -11.83 -17.81 15.20
N LYS A 167 -12.02 -17.93 16.52
CA LYS A 167 -12.54 -19.15 17.16
C LYS A 167 -13.82 -18.85 17.94
N GLU A 168 -14.95 -18.92 17.25
CA GLU A 168 -16.25 -19.32 17.80
C GLU A 168 -17.15 -19.87 16.70
#